data_AF-B1N3Z8-F1
#
_entry.id   AF-B1N3Z8-F1
#
_cell.length_a   1.000
_cell.length_b   1.000
_cell.length_c   1.000
_cell.angle_alpha   90.00
_cell.angle_beta   90.00
_cell.angle_gamma   90.00
#
_symmetry.space_group_name_H-M   'P 1'
#
loop_
_entity.id
_entity.type
_entity.pdbx_description
1 polymer ?
#
loop_
_entity_poly.entity_id
_entity_poly.type
_entity_poly.pdbx_seq_one_letter_code
_entity_poly.pdbx_strand_id
1 'polypeptide(L)'
;MRPCDVDIEVYQKKWMEYEWENKIPVDTECTDLKEYADLLCSIAKLQCITPAIMFCDSIGFLSANFYAKNLFDEDALINLSAEKIGNKISGWVRIRSKTQSLAINLGDRIVANQKRVSPK
;
A
#
# COMPACT_ATOMS: atom_id res chain seq x y z
N MET A 1 6.35 -11.53 -3.26
CA MET A 1 5.14 -11.35 -2.42
C MET A 1 4.04 -12.25 -2.96
N ARG A 2 3.27 -12.83 -2.04
CA ARG A 2 2.07 -13.60 -2.25
C ARG A 2 0.93 -12.82 -1.56
N PRO A 3 -0.08 -12.34 -2.30
CA PRO A 3 -1.30 -11.81 -1.70
C PRO A 3 -1.93 -12.88 -0.81
N CYS A 4 -2.40 -12.49 0.37
CA CYS A 4 -3.24 -13.37 1.17
C CYS A 4 -4.20 -12.54 2.02
N ASP A 5 -5.30 -13.17 2.41
CA ASP A 5 -6.26 -12.54 3.31
C ASP A 5 -5.73 -12.51 4.75
N VAL A 6 -6.23 -11.55 5.51
CA VAL A 6 -6.00 -11.43 6.95
C VAL A 6 -7.15 -10.64 7.55
N ASP A 7 -7.59 -11.06 8.74
CA ASP A 7 -8.58 -10.32 9.49
C ASP A 7 -8.03 -8.95 9.89
N ILE A 8 -8.90 -7.94 9.85
CA ILE A 8 -8.51 -6.55 10.16
C ILE A 8 -7.92 -6.43 11.58
N GLU A 9 -8.43 -7.20 12.55
CA GLU A 9 -7.92 -7.22 13.93
C GLU A 9 -6.50 -7.77 14.00
N VAL A 10 -6.21 -8.84 13.25
CA VAL A 10 -4.88 -9.44 13.17
C VAL A 10 -3.92 -8.48 12.45
N TYR A 11 -4.37 -7.82 11.38
CA TYR A 11 -3.60 -6.79 10.71
C TYR A 11 -3.23 -5.64 11.66
N GLN A 12 -4.20 -5.11 12.41
CA GLN A 12 -3.98 -4.02 13.36
C GLN A 12 -3.02 -4.42 14.48
N LYS A 13 -3.17 -5.63 15.03
CA LYS A 13 -2.25 -6.16 16.04
C LYS A 13 -0.81 -6.21 15.51
N LYS A 14 -0.60 -6.84 14.35
CA LYS A 14 0.72 -6.91 13.70
C LYS A 14 1.28 -5.52 13.38
N TRP A 15 0.42 -4.60 12.93
CA TRP A 15 0.82 -3.22 12.63
C TRP A 15 1.40 -2.51 13.85
N MET A 16 0.82 -2.73 15.03
CA MET A 16 1.32 -2.17 16.30
C MET A 16 2.59 -2.86 16.79
N GLU A 17 2.73 -4.16 16.56
CA GLU A 17 3.87 -4.96 17.01
C GLU A 17 5.14 -4.76 16.14
N TYR A 18 4.99 -4.44 14.86
CA TYR A 18 6.15 -4.37 13.95
C TYR A 18 6.85 -3.03 14.04
N GLU A 19 8.14 -3.09 14.40
CA GLU A 19 8.97 -1.92 14.68
C GLU A 19 9.55 -1.29 13.41
N TRP A 20 9.84 -2.08 12.38
CA TRP A 20 10.44 -1.58 11.16
C TRP A 20 9.38 -0.96 10.25
N GLU A 21 9.55 0.33 9.98
CA GLU A 21 8.72 1.10 9.06
C GLU A 21 9.59 1.72 7.96
N ASN A 22 9.16 1.58 6.71
CA ASN A 22 9.64 2.36 5.58
C ASN A 22 8.50 3.26 5.08
N LYS A 23 8.74 4.57 4.98
CA LYS A 23 7.76 5.57 4.60
C LYS A 23 8.15 6.22 3.28
N ILE A 24 7.29 6.06 2.28
CA ILE A 24 7.57 6.43 0.89
C ILE A 24 6.56 7.49 0.46
N PRO A 25 7.01 8.61 -0.13
CA PRO A 25 6.09 9.60 -0.69
C PRO A 25 5.40 9.02 -1.93
N VAL A 26 4.11 9.34 -2.07
CA VAL A 26 3.37 9.07 -3.30
C VAL A 26 3.90 10.00 -4.39
N ASP A 27 4.51 9.42 -5.43
CA ASP A 27 5.05 10.10 -6.60
C ASP A 27 4.62 9.36 -7.85
N THR A 28 3.52 9.79 -8.44
CA THR A 28 2.81 9.08 -9.50
C THR A 28 2.11 10.04 -10.46
N GLU A 29 1.84 9.55 -11.67
CA GLU A 29 1.04 10.24 -12.68
C GLU A 29 -0.47 9.93 -12.55
N CYS A 30 -0.84 8.96 -11.69
CA CYS A 30 -2.24 8.67 -11.39
C CYS A 30 -2.94 9.92 -10.82
N THR A 31 -4.18 10.12 -11.25
CA THR A 31 -5.04 11.24 -10.78
C THR A 31 -6.23 10.76 -9.97
N ASP A 32 -6.39 9.43 -9.92
CA ASP A 32 -7.43 8.71 -9.20
C ASP A 32 -6.81 7.89 -8.07
N LEU A 33 -7.42 7.99 -6.87
CA LEU A 33 -6.90 7.34 -5.67
C LEU A 33 -7.07 5.82 -5.73
N LYS A 34 -8.17 5.34 -6.32
CA LYS A 34 -8.45 3.92 -6.45
C LYS A 34 -7.54 3.29 -7.49
N GLU A 35 -7.33 3.94 -8.63
CA GLU A 35 -6.37 3.51 -9.65
C GLU A 35 -4.96 3.36 -9.07
N TYR A 36 -4.55 4.29 -8.21
CA TYR A 36 -3.27 4.19 -7.52
C TYR A 36 -3.21 3.04 -6.50
N ALA A 37 -4.29 2.77 -5.77
CA ALA A 37 -4.38 1.60 -4.90
C ALA A 37 -4.27 0.28 -5.69
N ASP A 38 -4.94 0.19 -6.83
CA ASP A 38 -4.88 -0.97 -7.72
C ASP A 38 -3.47 -1.14 -8.34
N LEU A 39 -2.83 -0.03 -8.70
CA LEU A 39 -1.44 -0.01 -9.14
C LEU A 39 -0.51 -0.60 -8.07
N LEU A 40 -0.66 -0.21 -6.80
CA LEU A 40 0.14 -0.76 -5.70
C LEU A 40 -0.06 -2.27 -5.55
N CYS A 41 -1.31 -2.77 -5.65
CA CYS A 41 -1.61 -4.20 -5.65
C CYS A 41 -0.86 -4.93 -6.78
N SER A 42 -0.87 -4.37 -7.99
CA SER A 42 -0.20 -4.95 -9.16
C SER A 42 1.33 -4.95 -9.03
N ILE A 43 1.93 -3.80 -8.68
CA ILE A 43 3.38 -3.65 -8.55
C ILE A 43 3.91 -4.58 -7.46
N ALA A 44 3.31 -4.56 -6.29
CA ALA A 44 3.86 -5.23 -5.10
C ALA A 44 3.24 -6.61 -4.82
N LYS A 45 2.28 -7.08 -5.64
CA LYS A 45 1.52 -8.33 -5.44
C LYS A 45 0.93 -8.39 -4.03
N LEU A 46 0.04 -7.43 -3.75
CA LEU A 46 -0.61 -7.25 -2.46
C LEU A 46 -2.09 -7.64 -2.51
N GLN A 47 -2.64 -8.00 -1.36
CA GLN A 47 -4.09 -8.13 -1.14
C GLN A 47 -4.60 -6.86 -0.46
N CYS A 48 -5.60 -6.19 -1.03
CA CYS A 48 -6.29 -5.09 -0.36
C CYS A 48 -7.24 -5.65 0.70
N ILE A 49 -7.11 -5.18 1.94
CA ILE A 49 -7.98 -5.57 3.06
C ILE A 49 -9.09 -4.55 3.27
N THR A 50 -8.87 -3.30 2.88
CA THR A 50 -9.90 -2.26 2.99
C THR A 50 -11.05 -2.55 2.02
N PRO A 51 -12.31 -2.64 2.49
CA PRO A 51 -13.45 -2.88 1.62
C PRO A 51 -13.62 -1.80 0.56
N ALA A 52 -14.00 -2.19 -0.66
CA ALA A 52 -14.18 -1.27 -1.79
C ALA A 52 -15.19 -0.14 -1.52
N ILE A 53 -16.19 -0.37 -0.65
CA ILE A 53 -17.17 0.66 -0.26
C ILE A 53 -16.54 1.86 0.48
N MET A 54 -15.34 1.68 1.04
CA MET A 54 -14.59 2.76 1.71
C MET A 54 -13.84 3.66 0.72
N PHE A 55 -13.81 3.30 -0.55
CA PHE A 55 -13.20 4.10 -1.62
C PHE A 55 -14.28 5.09 -2.10
N CYS A 56 -14.27 6.29 -1.52
CA CYS A 56 -15.26 7.31 -1.82
C CYS A 56 -14.61 8.50 -2.54
N ASP A 57 -14.82 8.58 -3.85
CA ASP A 57 -14.19 9.60 -4.71
C ASP A 57 -14.61 11.03 -4.36
N SER A 58 -15.79 11.21 -3.74
CA SER A 58 -16.29 12.54 -3.35
C SER A 58 -15.57 13.13 -2.13
N ILE A 59 -14.88 12.31 -1.33
CA ILE A 59 -14.16 12.77 -0.13
C ILE A 59 -12.79 13.33 -0.50
N GLY A 60 -12.20 12.89 -1.63
CA GLY A 60 -10.87 13.34 -2.06
C GLY A 60 -9.72 12.82 -1.18
N PHE A 61 -9.97 11.85 -0.30
CA PHE A 61 -8.97 11.20 0.54
C PHE A 61 -9.21 9.69 0.60
N LEU A 62 -8.14 8.91 0.64
CA LEU A 62 -8.16 7.45 0.74
C LEU A 62 -7.15 6.98 1.79
N SER A 63 -7.61 6.14 2.71
CA SER A 63 -6.75 5.30 3.54
C SER A 63 -7.05 3.83 3.27
N ALA A 64 -6.08 3.11 2.70
CA ALA A 64 -6.22 1.71 2.32
C ALA A 64 -5.13 0.85 2.95
N ASN A 65 -5.50 -0.31 3.49
CA ASN A 65 -4.60 -1.28 4.08
C ASN A 65 -4.45 -2.48 3.15
N PHE A 66 -3.21 -2.95 3.00
CA PHE A 66 -2.85 -4.08 2.17
C PHE A 66 -1.92 -5.02 2.91
N TYR A 67 -1.95 -6.28 2.51
CA TYR A 67 -1.14 -7.31 3.12
C TYR A 67 -0.67 -8.34 2.11
N ALA A 68 0.52 -8.87 2.39
CA ALA A 68 1.11 -9.97 1.65
C ALA A 68 2.15 -10.67 2.50
N LYS A 69 2.50 -11.89 2.10
CA LYS A 69 3.66 -12.61 2.64
C LYS A 69 4.74 -12.79 1.59
N ASN A 70 6.00 -12.89 2.00
CA ASN A 70 7.06 -13.32 1.08
C ASN A 70 7.15 -14.87 1.02
N LEU A 71 8.24 -15.41 0.46
CA LEU A 71 8.48 -16.85 0.34
C LEU A 71 8.85 -17.51 1.68
N PHE A 72 9.32 -16.73 2.65
CA PHE A 72 9.71 -17.18 3.99
C PHE A 72 8.60 -16.94 5.03
N ASP A 73 7.36 -16.75 4.57
CA ASP A 73 6.20 -16.40 5.38
C ASP A 73 6.35 -15.14 6.24
N GLU A 74 7.27 -14.23 5.85
CA GLU A 74 7.37 -12.93 6.48
C GLU A 74 6.24 -12.01 6.02
N ASP A 75 5.63 -11.37 7.00
CA ASP A 75 4.51 -10.47 6.83
C ASP A 75 4.98 -9.09 6.33
N ALA A 76 4.30 -8.58 5.29
CA ALA A 76 4.40 -7.20 4.87
C ALA A 76 3.02 -6.55 4.99
N LEU A 77 2.95 -5.50 5.81
CA LEU A 77 1.76 -4.68 6.02
C LEU A 77 1.98 -3.33 5.34
N ILE A 78 1.00 -2.87 4.58
CA ILE A 78 1.12 -1.61 3.84
C ILE A 78 -0.11 -0.76 4.11
N ASN A 79 0.10 0.50 4.49
CA ASN A 79 -0.95 1.51 4.53
C ASN A 79 -0.68 2.56 3.45
N LEU A 80 -1.64 2.78 2.56
CA LEU A 80 -1.72 3.95 1.70
C LEU A 80 -2.56 5.00 2.42
N SER A 81 -2.04 6.21 2.55
CA SER A 81 -2.80 7.38 2.95
C SER A 81 -2.54 8.49 1.95
N ALA A 82 -3.52 8.79 1.10
CA ALA A 82 -3.37 9.74 0.00
C ALA A 82 -4.61 10.62 -0.18
N GLU A 83 -4.39 11.84 -0.65
CA GLU A 83 -5.41 12.83 -0.95
C GLU A 83 -5.27 13.35 -2.38
N LYS A 84 -6.38 13.80 -2.94
CA LYS A 84 -6.44 14.44 -4.24
C LYS A 84 -6.26 15.95 -4.08
N ILE A 85 -5.22 16.50 -4.69
CA ILE A 85 -4.91 17.93 -4.72
C ILE A 85 -5.07 18.40 -6.17
N GLY A 86 -6.27 18.89 -6.50
CA GLY A 86 -6.63 19.25 -7.88
C GLY A 86 -6.60 18.03 -8.80
N ASN A 87 -5.68 18.03 -9.77
CA ASN A 87 -5.49 16.93 -10.73
C ASN A 87 -4.32 16.01 -10.37
N LYS A 88 -3.79 16.07 -9.14
CA LYS A 88 -2.71 15.20 -8.67
C LYS A 88 -3.12 14.50 -7.39
N ILE A 89 -2.43 13.40 -7.07
CA ILE A 89 -2.53 12.78 -5.76
C ILE A 89 -1.24 13.00 -4.97
N SER A 90 -1.38 13.15 -3.66
CA SER A 90 -0.28 13.36 -2.71
C SER A 90 -0.52 12.50 -1.48
N GLY A 91 0.54 12.03 -0.84
CA GLY A 91 0.38 11.18 0.34
C GLY A 91 1.59 10.32 0.62
N TRP A 92 1.35 9.27 1.40
CA TRP A 92 2.38 8.36 1.88
C TRP A 92 1.95 6.91 1.75
N VAL A 93 2.90 6.08 1.36
CA VAL A 93 2.84 4.62 1.50
C VAL A 93 3.73 4.24 2.68
N ARG A 94 3.16 3.64 3.71
CA ARG A 94 3.88 3.14 4.88
C ARG A 94 3.93 1.63 4.82
N ILE A 95 5.13 1.08 4.87
CA ILE A 95 5.38 -0.36 4.82
C ILE A 95 5.94 -0.78 6.16
N ARG A 96 5.30 -1.75 6.81
CA ARG A 96 5.77 -2.37 8.05
C ARG A 96 6.04 -3.85 7.86
N SER A 97 7.11 -4.31 8.49
CA SER A 97 7.47 -5.73 8.53
C SER A 97 8.27 -6.05 9.80
N LYS A 98 8.41 -7.34 10.10
CA LYS A 98 9.27 -7.81 11.18
C LYS A 98 10.75 -7.60 10.87
N THR A 99 11.14 -7.60 9.60
CA THR A 99 12.53 -7.40 9.17
C THR A 99 12.68 -6.11 8.36
N GLN A 100 13.75 -5.37 8.67
CA GLN A 100 14.07 -4.12 7.98
C GLN A 100 14.25 -4.32 6.47
N SER A 101 14.94 -5.41 6.09
CA SER A 101 15.23 -5.72 4.70
C SER A 101 13.97 -5.90 3.86
N LEU A 102 12.91 -6.51 4.39
CA LEU A 102 11.65 -6.66 3.65
C LEU A 102 10.98 -5.30 3.43
N ALA A 103 10.91 -4.46 4.47
CA ALA A 103 10.30 -3.13 4.37
C ALA A 103 11.06 -2.22 3.38
N ILE A 104 12.38 -2.28 3.37
CA ILE A 104 13.22 -1.52 2.42
C ILE A 104 13.04 -2.04 0.99
N ASN A 105 13.26 -3.34 0.76
CA ASN A 105 13.20 -3.93 -0.58
C ASN A 105 11.83 -3.76 -1.25
N LEU A 106 10.74 -3.90 -0.47
CA LEU A 106 9.40 -3.66 -0.99
C LEU A 106 9.18 -2.19 -1.33
N GLY A 107 9.77 -1.31 -0.55
CA GLY A 107 9.72 0.13 -0.79
C GLY A 107 10.46 0.56 -2.05
N ASP A 108 11.69 0.06 -2.25
CA ASP A 108 12.46 0.32 -3.47
C ASP A 108 11.71 -0.13 -4.72
N ARG A 109 11.01 -1.28 -4.62
CA ARG A 109 10.15 -1.77 -5.69
C ARG A 109 8.99 -0.82 -5.98
N ILE A 110 8.34 -0.26 -4.96
CA ILE A 110 7.26 0.71 -5.15
C ILE A 110 7.82 1.99 -5.79
N VAL A 111 8.91 2.54 -5.25
CA VAL A 111 9.57 3.75 -5.80
C VAL A 111 9.91 3.60 -7.27
N ALA A 112 10.46 2.45 -7.67
CA ALA A 112 10.85 2.19 -9.06
C ALA A 112 9.66 2.05 -10.05
N ASN A 113 8.44 1.84 -9.55
CA ASN A 113 7.30 1.48 -10.40
C ASN A 113 6.06 2.37 -10.21
N GLN A 114 5.99 3.20 -9.16
CA GLN A 114 4.81 4.03 -8.85
C GLN A 114 4.47 5.11 -9.90
N LYS A 115 5.43 5.44 -10.79
CA LYS A 115 5.20 6.36 -11.92
C LYS A 115 4.55 5.69 -13.14
N ARG A 116 4.40 4.36 -13.13
CA ARG A 116 3.76 3.64 -14.24
C ARG A 116 2.26 3.83 -14.13
N VAL A 117 1.61 4.13 -15.24
CA VAL A 117 0.14 4.08 -15.32
C VAL A 117 -0.30 2.61 -15.36
N SER A 118 -1.30 2.25 -14.57
CA SER A 118 -1.89 0.90 -14.60
C SER A 118 -2.36 0.59 -16.03
N PRO A 119 -2.09 -0.60 -16.58
CA PRO A 119 -2.76 -1.02 -17.81
C PRO A 119 -4.27 -1.02 -17.55
N LYS A 120 -5.03 -0.28 -18.37
CA LYS A 120 -6.50 -0.27 -18.33
C LYS A 120 -7.08 -1.65 -18.65
#